data_AF-A0A6L8PG40-F1
#
_entry.id   AF-A0A6L8PG40-F1
#
_cell.length_a   1.000
_cell.length_b   1.000
_cell.length_c   1.000
_cell.angle_alpha   90.00
_cell.angle_beta   90.00
_cell.angle_gamma   90.00
#
_symmetry.space_group_name_H-M   'P 1'
#
loop_
_entity.id
_entity.type
_entity.pdbx_description
1 polymer ?
#
loop_
_entity_poly.entity_id
_entity_poly.type
_entity_poly.pdbx_seq_one_letter_code
_entity_poly.pdbx_strand_id
1 'polypeptide(L)'
;MTFESKYLIRWGIPGWVSILWIAYAVLLLKGINPIEADLSQMSKGLGLLVSLAAVGVPLGYVMHQVYFGIAWVMNQWRNFDEIKSIIEKKYPKKGGWGKDKNDDYFHCEFVWHMVLLKQDSETRTYIEGRYRHLLGTTHALGSLFISSSIALLTTAFIVLTHLSSFMNNYYFWIGLAIQLAVFFASMVNYKYYSENVRMFQLKMLKKYI
;
A
#
# COMPACT_ATOMS: atom_id res chain seq x y z
N MET A 1 14.33 -22.00 -2.83
CA MET A 1 13.61 -20.97 -2.04
C MET A 1 12.27 -21.56 -1.63
N THR A 2 12.02 -21.70 -0.33
CA THR A 2 10.70 -22.08 0.19
C THR A 2 9.77 -20.87 0.11
N PHE A 3 8.61 -21.02 -0.52
CA PHE A 3 7.60 -19.98 -0.56
C PHE A 3 7.02 -19.77 0.85
N GLU A 4 7.18 -18.58 1.41
CA GLU A 4 6.60 -18.28 2.73
C GLU A 4 5.17 -17.77 2.58
N SER A 5 4.21 -18.44 3.22
CA SER A 5 2.78 -18.12 3.17
C SER A 5 2.44 -16.66 3.56
N LYS A 6 3.30 -16.03 4.35
CA LYS A 6 3.17 -14.61 4.74
C LYS A 6 3.12 -13.66 3.55
N TYR A 7 3.77 -13.99 2.43
CA TYR A 7 3.73 -13.18 1.21
C TYR A 7 2.37 -13.25 0.52
N LEU A 8 1.74 -14.44 0.52
CA LEU A 8 0.41 -14.65 -0.05
C LEU A 8 -0.65 -13.84 0.70
N ILE A 9 -0.59 -13.85 2.03
CA ILE A 9 -1.50 -13.08 2.88
C ILE A 9 -1.26 -11.58 2.69
N ARG A 10 0.00 -11.14 2.65
CA ARG A 10 0.33 -9.71 2.47
C ARG A 10 -0.18 -9.16 1.12
N TRP A 11 -0.11 -9.96 0.06
CA TRP A 11 -0.66 -9.56 -1.24
C TRP A 11 -2.18 -9.73 -1.32
N GLY A 12 -2.76 -10.68 -0.57
CA GLY A 12 -4.21 -10.89 -0.54
C GLY A 12 -5.00 -9.79 0.17
N ILE A 13 -4.48 -9.23 1.26
CA ILE A 13 -5.21 -8.25 2.09
C ILE A 13 -5.79 -7.08 1.26
N PRO A 14 -5.02 -6.37 0.42
CA PRO A 14 -5.57 -5.31 -0.42
C PRO A 14 -6.71 -5.78 -1.33
N GLY A 15 -6.59 -6.95 -1.95
CA GLY A 15 -7.65 -7.47 -2.83
C GLY A 15 -8.90 -7.88 -2.05
N TRP A 16 -8.74 -8.53 -0.90
CA TRP A 16 -9.87 -8.89 -0.03
C TRP A 16 -10.61 -7.67 0.47
N VAL A 17 -9.89 -6.62 0.90
CA VAL A 17 -10.51 -5.37 1.33
C VAL A 17 -11.36 -4.75 0.23
N SER A 18 -10.83 -4.66 -1.01
CA SER A 18 -11.62 -4.13 -2.13
C SER A 18 -12.85 -4.98 -2.43
N ILE A 19 -12.69 -6.30 -2.52
CA ILE A 19 -13.78 -7.22 -2.83
C ILE A 19 -14.87 -7.16 -1.76
N LEU A 20 -14.50 -7.18 -0.48
CA LEU A 20 -15.45 -7.13 0.62
C LEU A 20 -16.27 -5.85 0.61
N TRP A 21 -15.65 -4.70 0.34
CA TRP A 21 -16.38 -3.43 0.23
C TRP A 21 -17.34 -3.38 -0.96
N ILE A 22 -16.90 -3.88 -2.12
CA ILE A 22 -17.75 -3.94 -3.32
C ILE A 22 -18.92 -4.90 -3.08
N ALA A 23 -18.64 -6.09 -2.55
CA ALA A 23 -19.67 -7.07 -2.22
C ALA A 23 -20.68 -6.49 -1.20
N TYR A 24 -20.18 -5.82 -0.16
CA TYR A 24 -21.00 -5.15 0.83
C TYR A 24 -21.94 -4.10 0.20
N ALA A 25 -21.41 -3.21 -0.64
CA ALA A 25 -22.22 -2.21 -1.34
C ALA A 25 -23.29 -2.83 -2.25
N VAL A 26 -22.95 -3.91 -2.97
CA VAL A 26 -23.90 -4.64 -3.84
C VAL A 26 -24.99 -5.35 -3.03
N LEU A 27 -24.65 -5.95 -1.88
CA LEU A 27 -25.64 -6.60 -1.01
C LEU A 27 -26.67 -5.60 -0.47
N LEU A 28 -26.19 -4.43 -0.01
CA LEU A 28 -27.08 -3.36 0.44
C LEU A 28 -27.98 -2.83 -0.69
N LEU A 29 -27.44 -2.70 -1.91
CA LEU A 29 -28.23 -2.30 -3.08
C LEU A 29 -29.37 -3.29 -3.38
N LYS A 30 -29.15 -4.58 -3.14
CA LYS A 30 -30.16 -5.63 -3.30
C LYS A 30 -31.14 -5.73 -2.11
N GLY A 31 -31.00 -4.87 -1.10
CA GLY A 31 -31.82 -4.92 0.11
C GLY A 31 -31.55 -6.14 0.98
N ILE A 32 -30.43 -6.85 0.78
CA ILE A 32 -30.08 -8.02 1.58
C ILE A 32 -29.47 -7.51 2.88
N ASN A 33 -30.15 -7.75 4.01
CA ASN A 33 -29.60 -7.46 5.32
C ASN A 33 -28.58 -8.56 5.71
N PRO A 34 -27.28 -8.24 5.85
CA PRO A 34 -26.27 -9.24 6.19
C PRO A 34 -26.44 -9.85 7.60
N ILE A 35 -27.27 -9.25 8.47
CA ILE A 35 -27.52 -9.74 9.83
C ILE A 35 -28.67 -10.75 9.88
N GLU A 36 -29.63 -10.67 8.95
CA GLU A 36 -30.85 -11.50 8.93
C GLU A 36 -30.75 -12.68 7.96
N ALA A 37 -29.57 -12.93 7.38
CA ALA A 37 -29.37 -14.00 6.42
C ALA A 37 -29.52 -15.38 7.08
N ASP A 38 -30.41 -16.21 6.51
CA ASP A 38 -30.68 -17.57 6.97
C ASP A 38 -29.42 -18.48 6.90
N LEU A 39 -29.31 -19.48 7.77
CA LEU A 39 -28.19 -20.42 7.89
C LEU A 39 -27.88 -21.15 6.57
N SER A 40 -28.91 -21.41 5.77
CA SER A 40 -28.78 -21.99 4.42
C SER A 40 -28.15 -21.03 3.39
N GLN A 41 -28.34 -19.72 3.59
CA GLN A 41 -27.71 -18.66 2.79
C GLN A 41 -26.28 -18.37 3.29
N MET A 42 -26.02 -18.57 4.58
CA MET A 42 -24.68 -18.46 5.17
C MET A 42 -23.70 -19.49 4.59
N SER A 43 -24.14 -20.74 4.36
CA SER A 43 -23.25 -21.77 3.76
C SER A 43 -22.86 -21.44 2.31
N LYS A 44 -23.80 -20.91 1.52
CA LYS A 44 -23.54 -20.37 0.17
C LYS A 44 -22.65 -19.12 0.23
N GLY A 45 -22.88 -18.26 1.21
CA GLY A 45 -22.04 -17.09 1.50
C GLY A 45 -20.60 -17.48 1.87
N LEU A 46 -20.42 -18.57 2.62
CA LEU A 46 -19.11 -19.09 2.99
C LEU A 46 -18.34 -19.59 1.76
N GLY A 47 -19.00 -20.35 0.87
CA GLY A 47 -18.41 -20.79 -0.39
C GLY A 47 -18.02 -19.62 -1.31
N LEU A 48 -18.85 -18.57 -1.34
CA LEU A 48 -18.54 -17.32 -2.04
C LEU A 48 -17.34 -16.62 -1.41
N LEU A 49 -17.27 -16.49 -0.09
CA LEU A 49 -16.14 -15.86 0.63
C LEU A 49 -14.83 -16.61 0.39
N VAL A 50 -14.84 -17.95 0.39
CA VAL A 50 -13.66 -18.77 0.08
C VAL A 50 -13.21 -18.56 -1.36
N SER A 51 -14.16 -18.49 -2.31
CA SER A 51 -13.86 -18.22 -3.72
C SER A 51 -13.29 -16.82 -3.92
N LEU A 52 -13.88 -15.82 -3.25
CA LEU A 52 -13.42 -14.44 -3.25
C LEU A 52 -12.05 -14.28 -2.56
N ALA A 53 -11.75 -15.11 -1.56
CA ALA A 53 -10.43 -15.15 -0.93
C ALA A 53 -9.35 -15.61 -1.92
N ALA A 54 -9.64 -16.62 -2.76
CA ALA A 54 -8.72 -17.05 -3.80
C ALA A 54 -8.49 -15.94 -4.85
N VAL A 55 -9.54 -15.23 -5.27
CA VAL A 55 -9.47 -14.11 -6.24
C VAL A 55 -8.79 -12.87 -5.65
N GLY A 56 -8.88 -12.66 -4.35
CA GLY A 56 -8.28 -11.48 -3.71
C GLY A 56 -6.75 -11.46 -3.74
N VAL A 57 -6.09 -12.63 -3.82
CA VAL A 57 -4.63 -12.68 -3.96
C VAL A 57 -4.13 -12.06 -5.27
N PRO A 58 -4.57 -12.52 -6.47
CA PRO A 58 -4.15 -11.90 -7.73
C PRO A 58 -4.64 -10.45 -7.84
N LEU A 59 -5.85 -10.15 -7.36
CA LEU A 59 -6.34 -8.77 -7.35
C LEU A 59 -5.46 -7.85 -6.51
N GLY A 60 -5.11 -8.28 -5.29
CA GLY A 60 -4.25 -7.49 -4.41
C GLY A 60 -2.81 -7.36 -4.94
N TYR A 61 -2.30 -8.37 -5.67
CA TYR A 61 -1.05 -8.23 -6.42
C TYR A 61 -1.16 -7.14 -7.50
N VAL A 62 -2.26 -7.06 -8.26
CA VAL A 62 -2.50 -5.97 -9.22
C VAL A 62 -2.52 -4.62 -8.50
N MET A 63 -3.20 -4.50 -7.36
CA MET A 63 -3.21 -3.27 -6.57
C MET A 63 -1.82 -2.86 -6.11
N HIS A 64 -0.97 -3.84 -5.75
CA HIS A 64 0.42 -3.60 -5.41
C HIS A 64 1.21 -3.06 -6.62
N GLN A 65 0.99 -3.59 -7.83
CA GLN A 65 1.62 -3.09 -9.06
C GLN A 65 1.15 -1.67 -9.41
N VAL A 66 -0.15 -1.40 -9.28
CA VAL A 66 -0.71 -0.05 -9.50
C VAL A 66 -0.09 0.94 -8.51
N TYR A 67 -0.03 0.58 -7.22
CA TYR A 67 0.67 1.37 -6.22
C TYR A 67 2.13 1.62 -6.61
N PHE A 68 2.87 0.59 -7.02
CA PHE A 68 4.27 0.73 -7.38
C PHE A 68 4.45 1.65 -8.59
N GLY A 69 3.64 1.49 -9.63
CA GLY A 69 3.65 2.37 -10.80
C GLY A 69 3.41 3.84 -10.43
N ILE A 70 2.37 4.12 -9.65
CA ILE A 70 2.00 5.49 -9.26
C ILE A 70 3.07 6.08 -8.32
N ALA A 71 3.42 5.39 -7.25
CA ALA A 71 4.24 5.93 -6.16
C ALA A 71 5.75 5.90 -6.44
N TRP A 72 6.23 4.97 -7.28
CA TRP A 72 7.67 4.74 -7.50
C TRP A 72 8.15 4.89 -8.94
N VAL A 73 7.26 4.88 -9.94
CA VAL A 73 7.66 5.12 -11.34
C VAL A 73 7.23 6.52 -11.78
N MET A 74 5.97 6.88 -11.53
CA MET A 74 5.37 8.15 -11.99
C MET A 74 5.59 9.30 -11.01
N ASN A 75 5.97 9.02 -9.75
CA ASN A 75 6.07 10.03 -8.72
C ASN A 75 7.36 10.87 -8.82
N GLN A 76 7.25 11.97 -9.57
CA GLN A 76 8.25 13.04 -9.69
C GLN A 76 8.28 13.99 -8.47
N TRP A 77 7.41 13.78 -7.48
CA TRP A 77 7.28 14.65 -6.30
C TRP A 77 8.01 14.11 -5.07
N ARG A 78 8.81 13.04 -5.24
CA ARG A 78 9.64 12.50 -4.15
C ARG A 78 10.63 13.55 -3.68
N ASN A 79 10.52 13.96 -2.43
CA ASN A 79 11.49 14.83 -1.78
C ASN A 79 12.63 13.99 -1.22
N PHE A 80 13.78 14.06 -1.88
CA PHE A 80 15.05 13.48 -1.42
C PHE A 80 16.14 14.55 -1.35
N ASP A 81 15.79 15.83 -1.26
CA ASP A 81 16.74 16.95 -1.32
C ASP A 81 17.78 16.86 -0.20
N GLU A 82 17.37 16.46 1.01
CA GLU A 82 18.29 16.26 2.12
C GLU A 82 19.27 15.10 1.86
N ILE A 83 18.76 13.97 1.34
CA ILE A 83 19.59 12.80 1.00
C ILE A 83 20.58 13.17 -0.10
N LYS A 84 20.10 13.85 -1.16
CA LYS A 84 20.91 14.38 -2.24
C LYS A 84 22.01 15.30 -1.72
N SER A 85 21.71 16.21 -0.80
CA SER A 85 22.70 17.16 -0.26
C SER A 85 23.86 16.48 0.48
N ILE A 86 23.62 15.33 1.10
CA ILE A 86 24.64 14.51 1.77
C ILE A 86 25.47 13.76 0.74
N ILE A 87 24.79 13.15 -0.24
CA ILE A 87 25.42 12.35 -1.29
C ILE A 87 26.28 13.21 -2.20
N GLU A 88 25.80 14.38 -2.61
CA GLU A 88 26.49 15.28 -3.55
C GLU A 88 27.89 15.67 -3.09
N LYS A 89 28.12 15.79 -1.77
CA LYS A 89 29.43 16.14 -1.21
C LYS A 89 30.51 15.08 -1.45
N LYS A 90 30.14 13.80 -1.45
CA LYS A 90 31.10 12.67 -1.52
C LYS A 90 30.98 11.85 -2.81
N TYR A 91 29.80 11.85 -3.43
CA TYR A 91 29.47 11.06 -4.62
C TYR A 91 28.70 11.93 -5.63
N PRO A 92 29.35 12.93 -6.24
CA PRO A 92 28.71 13.79 -7.22
C PRO A 92 28.25 12.99 -8.44
N LYS A 93 27.09 13.35 -8.97
CA LYS A 93 26.50 12.69 -10.13
C LYS A 93 27.07 13.25 -11.44
N LYS A 94 27.54 12.38 -12.33
CA LYS A 94 28.01 12.76 -13.67
C LYS A 94 26.80 13.24 -14.50
N GLY A 95 26.82 14.49 -14.96
CA GLY A 95 25.72 15.10 -15.71
C GLY A 95 24.92 16.15 -14.93
N GLY A 96 25.20 16.31 -13.63
CA GLY A 96 24.55 17.27 -12.74
C GLY A 96 23.22 16.75 -12.18
N TRP A 97 22.76 17.37 -11.10
CA TRP A 97 21.49 17.06 -10.47
C TRP A 97 20.34 17.92 -11.02
N GLY A 98 19.11 17.47 -10.87
CA GLY A 98 17.88 18.24 -11.12
C GLY A 98 17.36 18.20 -12.55
N LYS A 99 18.09 17.58 -13.49
CA LYS A 99 17.64 17.39 -14.88
C LYS A 99 16.53 16.34 -14.99
N ASP A 100 16.70 15.22 -14.31
CA ASP A 100 15.75 14.12 -14.25
C ASP A 100 15.69 13.61 -12.80
N LYS A 101 14.53 13.75 -12.16
CA LYS A 101 14.35 13.35 -10.76
C LYS A 101 14.36 11.84 -10.58
N ASN A 102 13.97 11.06 -11.58
CA ASN A 102 14.07 9.61 -11.51
C ASN A 102 15.53 9.17 -11.56
N ASP A 103 16.31 9.75 -12.48
CA ASP A 103 17.74 9.49 -12.58
C ASP A 103 18.48 9.95 -11.30
N ASP A 104 18.10 11.10 -10.73
CA ASP A 104 18.63 11.57 -9.44
C ASP A 104 18.29 10.58 -8.30
N TYR A 105 17.06 10.08 -8.26
CA TYR A 105 16.63 9.08 -7.28
C TYR A 105 17.41 7.78 -7.42
N PHE A 106 17.58 7.24 -8.63
CA PHE A 106 18.33 6.01 -8.84
C PHE A 106 19.82 6.17 -8.51
N HIS A 107 20.40 7.34 -8.73
CA HIS A 107 21.76 7.62 -8.26
C HIS A 107 21.85 7.62 -6.73
N CYS A 108 20.84 8.18 -6.03
CA CYS A 108 20.76 8.09 -4.57
C CYS A 108 20.67 6.63 -4.08
N GLU A 109 19.84 5.80 -4.72
CA GLU A 109 19.73 4.36 -4.41
C GLU A 109 21.04 3.60 -4.67
N PHE A 110 21.75 3.93 -5.76
CA PHE A 110 23.06 3.36 -6.06
C PHE A 110 24.07 3.68 -4.95
N VAL A 111 24.16 4.94 -4.52
CA VAL A 111 25.07 5.34 -3.44
C VAL A 111 24.66 4.70 -2.11
N TRP A 112 23.36 4.61 -1.82
CA TRP A 112 22.84 3.89 -0.66
C TRP A 112 23.34 2.44 -0.64
N HIS A 113 23.22 1.73 -1.77
CA HIS A 113 23.72 0.36 -1.89
C HIS A 113 25.25 0.28 -1.69
N MET A 114 26.00 1.20 -2.29
CA MET A 114 27.46 1.27 -2.13
C MET A 114 27.89 1.48 -0.67
N VAL A 115 27.16 2.29 0.09
CA VAL A 115 27.42 2.51 1.51
C VAL A 115 27.20 1.23 2.32
N LEU A 116 26.15 0.46 2.01
CA LEU A 116 25.86 -0.82 2.66
C LEU A 116 26.96 -1.86 2.40
N LEU A 117 27.48 -1.92 1.17
CA LEU A 117 28.54 -2.87 0.80
C LEU A 117 29.86 -2.64 1.56
N LYS A 118 30.10 -1.42 2.03
CA LYS A 118 31.30 -1.06 2.80
C LYS A 118 31.21 -1.41 4.29
N GLN A 119 30.04 -1.83 4.77
CA GLN A 119 29.87 -2.19 6.18
C GLN A 119 30.32 -3.62 6.44
N ASP A 120 30.69 -3.90 7.70
CA ASP A 120 30.91 -5.26 8.16
C ASP A 120 29.62 -6.09 8.08
N SER A 121 29.76 -7.42 8.13
CA SER A 121 28.64 -8.34 7.91
C SER A 121 27.50 -8.16 8.92
N GLU A 122 27.81 -7.85 10.18
CA GLU A 122 26.80 -7.72 11.24
C GLU A 122 26.02 -6.42 11.06
N THR A 123 26.73 -5.29 10.92
CA THR A 123 26.13 -3.98 10.67
C THR A 123 25.30 -3.98 9.39
N ARG A 124 25.82 -4.54 8.30
CA ARG A 124 25.10 -4.63 7.03
C ARG A 124 23.80 -5.42 7.20
N THR A 125 23.85 -6.58 7.86
CA THR A 125 22.68 -7.43 8.09
C THR A 125 21.60 -6.70 8.88
N TYR A 126 21.99 -5.96 9.92
CA TYR A 126 21.06 -5.14 10.70
C TYR A 126 20.40 -4.05 9.84
N ILE A 127 21.20 -3.27 9.10
CA ILE A 127 20.68 -2.15 8.30
C ILE A 127 19.75 -2.65 7.19
N GLU A 128 20.16 -3.71 6.48
CA GLU A 128 19.33 -4.34 5.44
C GLU A 128 18.03 -4.90 6.00
N GLY A 129 18.09 -5.59 7.14
CA GLY A 129 16.91 -6.14 7.80
C GLY A 129 15.92 -5.05 8.19
N ARG A 130 16.40 -3.96 8.79
CA ARG A 130 15.56 -2.84 9.19
C ARG A 130 14.98 -2.08 7.99
N TYR A 131 15.81 -1.80 6.98
CA TYR A 131 15.38 -1.12 5.76
C TYR A 131 14.31 -1.94 5.02
N ARG A 132 14.53 -3.24 4.83
CA ARG A 132 13.59 -4.17 4.19
C ARG A 132 12.26 -4.25 4.94
N HIS A 133 12.30 -4.26 6.27
CA HIS A 133 11.09 -4.23 7.08
C HIS A 133 10.29 -2.94 6.87
N LEU A 134 10.94 -1.78 6.97
CA LEU A 134 10.28 -0.48 6.78
C LEU A 134 9.71 -0.35 5.37
N LEU A 135 10.52 -0.63 4.35
CA LEU A 135 10.13 -0.54 2.94
C LEU A 135 9.00 -1.52 2.61
N GLY A 136 9.09 -2.77 3.04
CA GLY A 136 8.04 -3.77 2.83
C GLY A 136 6.73 -3.40 3.52
N THR A 137 6.77 -2.75 4.68
CA THR A 137 5.58 -2.23 5.36
C THR A 137 4.99 -1.03 4.63
N THR A 138 5.83 -0.10 4.17
CA THR A 138 5.41 1.03 3.32
C THR A 138 4.68 0.54 2.06
N HIS A 139 5.22 -0.47 1.36
CA HIS A 139 4.57 -1.02 0.16
C HIS A 139 3.24 -1.71 0.46
N ALA A 140 3.17 -2.49 1.54
CA ALA A 140 1.92 -3.14 1.94
C ALA A 140 0.82 -2.11 2.27
N LEU A 141 1.16 -1.07 3.03
CA LEU A 141 0.24 0.02 3.36
C LEU A 141 -0.15 0.85 2.13
N GLY A 142 0.80 1.10 1.22
CA GLY A 142 0.54 1.78 -0.05
C GLY A 142 -0.42 1.02 -0.94
N SER A 143 -0.26 -0.31 -1.04
CA SER A 143 -1.19 -1.16 -1.76
C SER A 143 -2.58 -1.18 -1.12
N LEU A 144 -2.67 -1.21 0.22
CA LEU A 144 -3.93 -1.13 0.94
C LEU A 144 -4.62 0.23 0.75
N PHE A 145 -3.85 1.32 0.72
CA PHE A 145 -4.34 2.67 0.43
C PHE A 145 -4.95 2.77 -0.97
N ILE A 146 -4.27 2.26 -2.00
CA ILE A 146 -4.82 2.21 -3.37
C ILE A 146 -6.08 1.34 -3.45
N SER A 147 -6.05 0.15 -2.84
CA SER A 147 -7.21 -0.74 -2.74
C SER A 147 -8.42 -0.05 -2.10
N SER A 148 -8.21 0.65 -0.99
CA SER A 148 -9.25 1.37 -0.27
C SER A 148 -9.76 2.58 -1.06
N SER A 149 -8.87 3.24 -1.80
CA SER A 149 -9.23 4.35 -2.71
C SER A 149 -10.16 3.87 -3.82
N ILE A 150 -9.82 2.76 -4.49
CA ILE A 150 -10.63 2.17 -5.56
C ILE A 150 -11.98 1.69 -5.00
N ALA A 151 -11.98 1.07 -3.83
CA ALA A 151 -13.20 0.66 -3.16
C ALA A 151 -14.11 1.87 -2.85
N LEU A 152 -13.55 2.97 -2.34
CA LEU A 152 -14.32 4.20 -2.07
C LEU A 152 -14.88 4.82 -3.34
N LEU A 153 -14.09 4.88 -4.43
CA LEU A 153 -14.56 5.37 -5.72
C LEU A 153 -15.71 4.51 -6.27
N THR A 154 -15.61 3.18 -6.09
CA THR A 154 -16.66 2.25 -6.50
C THR A 154 -17.92 2.43 -5.66
N THR A 155 -17.80 2.54 -4.33
CA THR A 155 -18.92 2.85 -3.44
C THR A 155 -19.58 4.17 -3.84
N ALA A 156 -18.79 5.23 -4.06
CA ALA A 156 -19.30 6.52 -4.48
C ALA A 156 -20.06 6.44 -5.82
N PHE A 157 -19.53 5.72 -6.81
CA PHE A 157 -20.20 5.50 -8.09
C PHE A 157 -21.55 4.76 -7.92
N ILE A 158 -21.59 3.72 -7.09
CA ILE A 158 -22.83 2.97 -6.80
C ILE A 158 -23.87 3.89 -6.13
N VAL A 159 -23.44 4.71 -5.17
CA VAL A 159 -24.32 5.63 -4.44
C VAL A 159 -24.88 6.71 -5.35
N LEU A 160 -24.03 7.31 -6.20
CA LEU A 160 -24.46 8.35 -7.14
C LEU A 160 -25.50 7.83 -8.15
N THR A 161 -25.42 6.55 -8.52
CA THR A 161 -26.36 5.94 -9.48
C THR A 161 -27.65 5.43 -8.82
N HIS A 162 -27.67 5.19 -7.51
CA HIS A 162 -28.80 4.58 -6.79
C HIS A 162 -29.09 5.31 -5.46
N LEU A 163 -29.02 6.64 -5.46
CA LEU A 163 -29.01 7.47 -4.26
C LEU A 163 -30.19 7.18 -3.30
N SER A 164 -31.40 7.04 -3.85
CA SER A 164 -32.62 6.78 -3.07
C SER A 164 -32.56 5.49 -2.24
N SER A 165 -31.82 4.48 -2.72
CA SER A 165 -31.68 3.19 -2.03
C SER A 165 -30.77 3.25 -0.80
N PHE A 166 -29.91 4.26 -0.69
CA PHE A 166 -28.91 4.35 0.37
C PHE A 166 -29.18 5.42 1.43
N MET A 167 -29.89 6.50 1.09
CA MET A 167 -30.08 7.64 2.00
C MET A 167 -30.64 7.26 3.38
N ASN A 168 -31.64 6.38 3.41
CA ASN A 168 -32.28 5.93 4.65
C ASN A 168 -31.72 4.61 5.21
N ASN A 169 -30.66 4.07 4.59
CA ASN A 169 -30.08 2.80 5.00
C ASN A 169 -29.00 3.04 6.08
N TYR A 170 -29.32 2.79 7.35
CA TYR A 170 -28.38 2.96 8.46
C TYR A 170 -27.12 2.10 8.32
N TYR A 171 -27.24 0.87 7.82
CA TYR A 171 -26.09 -0.02 7.60
C TYR A 171 -25.12 0.59 6.59
N PHE A 172 -25.62 1.19 5.51
CA PHE A 172 -24.78 1.89 4.53
C PHE A 172 -23.89 2.95 5.20
N TRP A 173 -24.46 3.81 6.06
CA TRP A 173 -23.71 4.88 6.72
C TRP A 173 -22.66 4.34 7.71
N ILE A 174 -22.97 3.26 8.45
CA ILE A 174 -21.97 2.59 9.28
C ILE A 174 -20.84 2.02 8.42
N GLY A 175 -21.19 1.29 7.36
CA GLY A 175 -20.22 0.67 6.47
C GLY A 175 -19.31 1.72 5.82
N LEU A 176 -19.88 2.85 5.39
CA LEU A 176 -19.13 3.98 4.86
C LEU A 176 -18.19 4.57 5.92
N ALA A 177 -18.64 4.74 7.16
CA ALA A 177 -17.78 5.23 8.25
C ALA A 177 -16.59 4.29 8.50
N ILE A 178 -16.81 2.98 8.51
CA ILE A 178 -15.73 1.98 8.64
C ILE A 178 -14.80 2.02 7.42
N GLN A 179 -15.34 2.11 6.21
CA GLN A 179 -14.56 2.19 4.98
C GLN A 179 -13.65 3.44 4.97
N LEU A 180 -14.18 4.58 5.37
CA LEU A 180 -13.42 5.82 5.56
C LEU A 180 -12.35 5.67 6.64
N ALA A 181 -12.68 5.05 7.78
CA ALA A 181 -11.71 4.81 8.85
C ALA A 181 -10.53 3.95 8.37
N VAL A 182 -10.79 2.87 7.62
CA VAL A 182 -9.74 2.02 7.01
C VAL A 182 -8.90 2.82 6.01
N PHE A 183 -9.55 3.62 5.15
CA PHE A 183 -8.85 4.48 4.20
C PHE A 183 -7.93 5.48 4.90
N PHE A 184 -8.43 6.24 5.87
CA PHE A 184 -7.63 7.22 6.60
C PHE A 184 -6.51 6.57 7.41
N ALA A 185 -6.78 5.43 8.08
CA ALA A 185 -5.76 4.68 8.79
C ALA A 185 -4.66 4.19 7.84
N SER A 186 -5.01 3.67 6.66
CA SER A 186 -4.02 3.24 5.66
C SER A 186 -3.16 4.41 5.15
N MET A 187 -3.78 5.57 4.91
CA MET A 187 -3.10 6.78 4.44
C MET A 187 -2.13 7.35 5.48
N VAL A 188 -2.58 7.49 6.74
CA VAL A 188 -1.75 8.02 7.83
C VAL A 188 -0.56 7.10 8.10
N ASN A 189 -0.80 5.79 8.19
CA ASN A 189 0.26 4.81 8.41
C ASN A 189 1.22 4.76 7.22
N TYR A 190 0.72 4.82 5.98
CA TYR A 190 1.57 4.88 4.79
C TYR A 190 2.53 6.07 4.84
N LYS A 191 2.02 7.26 5.18
CA LYS A 191 2.83 8.47 5.33
C LYS A 191 3.87 8.31 6.43
N TYR A 192 3.47 7.81 7.59
CA TYR A 192 4.36 7.58 8.73
C TYR A 192 5.52 6.63 8.39
N TYR A 193 5.23 5.47 7.78
CA TYR A 193 6.26 4.51 7.41
C TYR A 193 7.16 4.99 6.26
N SER A 194 6.59 5.71 5.28
CA SER A 194 7.38 6.34 4.20
C SER A 194 8.41 7.32 4.77
N GLU A 195 7.99 8.12 5.74
CA GLU A 195 8.85 9.09 6.42
C GLU A 195 9.93 8.38 7.25
N ASN A 196 9.59 7.29 7.94
CA ASN A 196 10.56 6.47 8.66
C ASN A 196 11.61 5.84 7.74
N VAL A 197 11.24 5.37 6.54
CA VAL A 197 12.21 4.88 5.54
C VAL A 197 13.20 5.99 5.19
N ARG A 198 12.70 7.18 4.85
CA ARG A 198 13.52 8.33 4.50
C ARG A 198 14.48 8.72 5.62
N MET A 199 13.96 8.86 6.84
CA MET A 199 14.75 9.24 8.01
C MET A 199 15.79 8.17 8.38
N PHE A 200 15.45 6.89 8.21
CA PHE A 200 16.40 5.80 8.42
C PHE A 200 17.55 5.86 7.41
N GLN A 201 17.25 5.99 6.12
CA GLN A 201 18.25 6.11 5.05
C GLN A 201 19.15 7.32 5.32
N LEU A 202 18.57 8.48 5.63
CA LEU A 202 19.31 9.70 5.93
C LEU A 202 20.25 9.55 7.13
N LYS A 203 19.79 8.94 8.23
CA LYS A 203 20.64 8.70 9.42
C LYS A 203 21.83 7.79 9.09
N MET A 204 21.59 6.72 8.34
CA MET A 204 22.64 5.78 7.96
C MET A 204 23.63 6.43 6.99
N LEU A 205 23.16 7.18 6.00
CA LEU A 205 24.03 7.91 5.09
C LEU A 205 24.89 8.93 5.84
N LYS A 206 24.33 9.73 6.77
CA LYS A 206 25.13 10.68 7.58
C LYS A 206 26.20 10.00 8.44
N LYS A 207 25.99 8.74 8.85
CA LYS A 207 26.91 8.00 9.70
C LYS A 207 28.06 7.37 8.90
N TYR A 208 27.79 6.94 7.67
CA TYR A 208 28.70 6.07 6.91
C TYR A 208 29.23 6.67 5.60
N ILE A 209 28.70 7.80 5.15
CA ILE A 209 29.32 8.69 4.14
C ILE A 209 30.29 9.61 4.87
#